data_AF-A0A7X7ES71-F1
#
_entry.id   AF-A0A7X7ES71-F1
#
_cell.length_a   1.000
_cell.length_b   1.000
_cell.length_c   1.000
_cell.angle_alpha   90.00
_cell.angle_beta   90.00
_cell.angle_gamma   90.00
#
_symmetry.space_group_name_H-M   'P 1'
#
loop_
_entity.id
_entity.type
_entity.pdbx_description
1 polymer ?
#
loop_
_entity_poly.entity_id
_entity_poly.type
_entity_poly.pdbx_seq_one_letter_code
_entity_poly.pdbx_strand_id
1 'polypeptide(L)'
;MNAEGEGQKKQCCDKPIKAEISANRSNITILMMIVFLGLGVRLVGWNIIDTIYRDTVGYIECAAKWQQSHFLKSSYQEPLHILVIRTAHRLLFPHESVGVPLNPASWELAAVTADILFSLGSIMVLYGLGKRLHSPAAGLWAAFFLAIQPFGVIYAINGLTEPVYVFFMLTSLYFALTANPHCKFHFFLIGMWMFLSLLVRKDGIILPGVIGAYIFVLKEVKFIGKIKLFFSFLLGIVFVTGVFLLIGGQFNWLGYFVFAVDWNAIFQKTLFRSAGDTAMILATMRNPHWLEILYLPPAGWVKLAGYFPAIFFMMFLCKRGNFHFNRSALLFVFAFFFQLALVYAFTVKFDFFTTRYLYPATVVVFPVAGAVLAHLLGNLNAKMRQGNIIQVSVVAGGIIFITLVSTLMVSCFHLRRPEIQAAAQWLAVNTPTDSVVGVTDNRIGFYCRRAPHFISEYFYEDILRSMLSSTQLDRCYLAVYFDKKEPKEIHQRLMNVATLFKFEPVLVKSVDFPKKQVDLYKLRSLPPAAPATQSR
;
A
#
# COMPACT_ATOMS: atom_id res chain seq x y z
N MET A 1 58.35 -51.91 2.09
CA MET A 1 57.95 -51.14 3.30
C MET A 1 58.35 -49.69 3.09
N ASN A 2 57.52 -48.65 2.96
CA ASN A 2 56.07 -48.47 2.78
C ASN A 2 55.98 -47.13 1.99
N ALA A 3 55.50 -47.15 0.75
CA ALA A 3 55.39 -45.94 -0.09
C ALA A 3 54.13 -45.96 -0.99
N GLU A 4 53.04 -46.55 -0.51
CA GLU A 4 51.75 -46.59 -1.19
C GLU A 4 50.65 -46.17 -0.20
N GLY A 5 50.25 -44.89 -0.19
CA GLY A 5 49.27 -44.42 0.82
C GLY A 5 48.67 -43.02 0.69
N GLU A 6 49.11 -42.16 -0.25
CA GLU A 6 48.62 -40.77 -0.32
C GLU A 6 47.63 -40.46 -1.46
N GLY A 7 47.26 -41.44 -2.28
CA GLY A 7 46.45 -41.21 -3.49
C GLY A 7 44.94 -41.03 -3.31
N GLN A 8 44.34 -41.43 -2.18
CA GLN A 8 42.86 -41.58 -2.10
C GLN A 8 42.09 -40.48 -1.34
N LYS A 9 42.74 -39.46 -0.74
CA LYS A 9 42.02 -38.44 0.07
C LYS A 9 41.49 -37.22 -0.71
N LYS A 10 41.79 -37.04 -2.00
CA LYS A 10 41.33 -35.86 -2.77
C LYS A 10 39.97 -36.01 -3.46
N GLN A 11 39.37 -37.20 -3.54
CA GLN A 11 38.17 -37.40 -4.36
C GLN A 11 36.83 -37.18 -3.64
N CYS A 12 36.82 -36.89 -2.33
CA CYS A 12 35.58 -36.70 -1.55
C CYS A 12 35.09 -35.24 -1.47
N CYS A 13 35.89 -34.23 -1.82
CA CYS A 13 35.51 -32.83 -1.62
C CYS A 13 34.82 -32.15 -2.83
N ASP A 14 34.88 -32.73 -4.03
CA ASP A 14 34.36 -32.08 -5.25
C ASP A 14 32.89 -32.42 -5.59
N LYS A 15 32.34 -33.51 -5.04
CA LYS A 15 30.92 -33.89 -5.22
C LYS A 15 29.90 -32.92 -4.60
N PRO A 16 30.09 -32.30 -3.40
CA PRO A 16 29.07 -31.44 -2.80
C PRO A 16 28.82 -30.15 -3.59
N ILE A 17 29.84 -29.57 -4.23
CA ILE A 17 29.74 -28.27 -4.92
C ILE A 17 28.81 -28.36 -6.15
N LYS A 18 28.93 -29.43 -6.97
CA LYS A 18 28.09 -29.60 -8.17
C LYS A 18 26.61 -29.76 -7.83
N ALA A 19 26.30 -30.48 -6.75
CA ALA A 19 24.92 -30.67 -6.28
C ALA A 19 24.30 -29.35 -5.79
N GLU A 20 25.05 -28.53 -5.05
CA GLU A 20 24.59 -27.23 -4.57
C GLU A 20 24.33 -26.24 -5.72
N ILE A 21 25.23 -26.20 -6.71
CA ILE A 21 25.05 -25.36 -7.91
C ILE A 21 23.78 -25.78 -8.66
N SER A 22 23.57 -27.08 -8.85
CA SER A 22 22.38 -27.61 -9.54
C SER A 22 21.08 -27.26 -8.80
N ALA A 23 21.05 -27.46 -7.47
CA ALA A 23 19.90 -27.10 -6.64
C ALA A 23 19.61 -25.59 -6.68
N ASN A 24 20.65 -24.75 -6.67
CA ASN A 24 20.49 -23.30 -6.74
C ASN A 24 19.94 -22.85 -8.09
N ARG A 25 20.36 -23.48 -9.21
CA ARG A 25 19.80 -23.21 -10.54
C ARG A 25 18.30 -23.51 -10.60
N SER A 26 17.88 -24.67 -10.09
CA SER A 26 16.45 -25.05 -10.04
C SER A 26 15.62 -24.03 -9.24
N ASN A 27 16.10 -23.61 -8.07
CA ASN A 27 15.41 -22.60 -7.25
C ASN A 27 15.27 -21.25 -7.97
N ILE A 28 16.30 -20.81 -8.71
CA ILE A 28 16.24 -19.58 -9.49
C ILE A 28 15.20 -19.70 -10.61
N THR A 29 15.16 -20.83 -11.32
CA THR A 29 14.14 -21.08 -12.35
C THR A 29 12.72 -21.00 -11.78
N ILE A 30 12.47 -21.65 -10.63
CA ILE A 30 11.16 -21.61 -9.97
C ILE A 30 10.82 -20.18 -9.51
N LEU A 31 11.79 -19.45 -8.95
CA LEU A 31 11.58 -18.06 -8.57
C LEU A 31 11.19 -17.20 -9.78
N MET A 32 11.86 -17.37 -10.92
CA MET A 32 11.51 -16.64 -12.14
C MET A 32 10.10 -16.98 -12.61
N MET A 33 9.69 -18.26 -12.55
CA MET A 33 8.30 -18.65 -12.82
C MET A 33 7.30 -17.95 -11.88
N ILE A 34 7.61 -17.83 -10.59
CA ILE A 34 6.77 -17.11 -9.61
C ILE A 34 6.70 -15.61 -9.95
N VAL A 35 7.82 -14.99 -10.34
CA VAL A 35 7.86 -13.58 -10.75
C VAL A 35 7.03 -13.37 -12.02
N PHE A 36 7.15 -14.25 -13.02
CA PHE A 36 6.34 -14.19 -14.24
C PHE A 36 4.85 -14.42 -13.96
N LEU A 37 4.52 -15.35 -13.05
CA LEU A 37 3.15 -15.52 -12.57
C LEU A 37 2.64 -14.23 -11.92
N GLY A 38 3.41 -13.62 -11.03
CA GLY A 38 3.07 -12.35 -10.38
C GLY A 38 2.86 -11.21 -11.38
N LEU A 39 3.69 -11.13 -12.42
CA LEU A 39 3.53 -10.17 -13.53
C LEU A 39 2.24 -10.46 -14.31
N GLY A 40 2.02 -11.72 -14.72
CA GLY A 40 0.83 -12.12 -15.46
C GLY A 40 -0.47 -11.80 -14.72
N VAL A 41 -0.54 -12.11 -13.42
CA VAL A 41 -1.72 -11.80 -12.59
C VAL A 41 -1.96 -10.29 -12.50
N ARG A 42 -0.90 -9.47 -12.38
CA ARG A 42 -1.01 -8.00 -12.36
C ARG A 42 -1.45 -7.45 -13.71
N LEU A 43 -0.89 -7.93 -14.82
CA LEU A 43 -1.29 -7.49 -16.15
C LEU A 43 -2.75 -7.86 -16.48
N VAL A 44 -3.18 -9.06 -16.11
CA VAL A 44 -4.59 -9.47 -16.24
C VAL A 44 -5.48 -8.60 -15.35
N GLY A 45 -5.09 -8.37 -14.09
CA GLY A 45 -5.82 -7.49 -13.18
C GLY A 45 -5.96 -6.07 -13.72
N TRP A 46 -4.87 -5.49 -14.24
CA TRP A 46 -4.88 -4.16 -14.82
C TRP A 46 -5.77 -4.07 -16.07
N ASN A 47 -5.73 -5.06 -16.96
CA ASN A 47 -6.64 -5.15 -18.12
C ASN A 47 -8.12 -5.30 -17.73
N ILE A 48 -8.42 -5.80 -16.53
CA ILE A 48 -9.80 -5.94 -16.06
C ILE A 48 -10.30 -4.64 -15.43
N ILE A 49 -9.43 -3.80 -14.87
CA ILE A 49 -9.85 -2.58 -14.18
C ILE A 49 -10.02 -1.44 -15.19
N ASP A 50 -11.18 -0.80 -15.17
CA ASP A 50 -11.47 0.33 -16.07
C ASP A 50 -10.91 1.66 -15.52
N THR A 51 -10.70 1.78 -14.20
CA THR A 51 -10.24 3.06 -13.60
C THR A 51 -9.32 2.82 -12.41
N ILE A 52 -8.30 3.66 -12.27
CA ILE A 52 -7.47 3.73 -11.06
C ILE A 52 -8.25 4.19 -9.83
N TYR A 53 -7.63 4.06 -8.66
CA TYR A 53 -8.14 4.64 -7.42
C TYR A 53 -8.05 6.17 -7.41
N ARG A 54 -8.93 6.76 -6.58
CA ARG A 54 -9.02 8.20 -6.35
C ARG A 54 -7.71 8.81 -5.84
N ASP A 55 -7.02 8.09 -4.95
CA ASP A 55 -5.75 8.54 -4.35
C ASP A 55 -4.63 8.61 -5.39
N THR A 56 -4.63 7.68 -6.35
CA THR A 56 -3.68 7.61 -7.47
C THR A 56 -3.69 8.88 -8.31
N VAL A 57 -4.89 9.41 -8.59
CA VAL A 57 -5.02 10.69 -9.29
C VAL A 57 -4.34 11.81 -8.51
N GLY A 58 -4.50 11.82 -7.18
CA GLY A 58 -3.79 12.78 -6.32
C GLY A 58 -2.27 12.65 -6.46
N TYR A 59 -1.73 11.42 -6.42
CA TYR A 59 -0.30 11.19 -6.60
C TYR A 59 0.20 11.61 -7.98
N ILE A 60 -0.56 11.32 -9.04
CA ILE A 60 -0.26 11.72 -10.42
C ILE A 60 -0.25 13.24 -10.57
N GLU A 61 -1.27 13.93 -10.06
CA GLU A 61 -1.35 15.38 -10.12
C GLU A 61 -0.17 16.04 -9.41
N CYS A 62 0.20 15.52 -8.23
CA CYS A 62 1.40 15.93 -7.52
C CYS A 62 2.68 15.67 -8.32
N ALA A 63 2.80 14.50 -8.95
CA ALA A 63 3.97 14.10 -9.73
C ALA A 63 4.13 15.00 -10.98
N ALA A 64 3.03 15.36 -11.62
CA ALA A 64 3.03 16.28 -12.75
C ALA A 64 3.43 17.70 -12.35
N LYS A 65 2.93 18.20 -11.22
CA LYS A 65 3.20 19.56 -10.68
C LYS A 65 4.59 19.72 -10.05
N TRP A 66 5.38 18.65 -9.91
CA TRP A 66 6.68 18.63 -9.22
C TRP A 66 7.69 19.71 -9.64
N GLN A 67 7.57 20.33 -10.83
CA GLN A 67 8.47 21.44 -11.22
C GLN A 67 8.37 22.67 -10.29
N GLN A 68 7.30 22.80 -9.53
CA GLN A 68 7.18 23.84 -8.53
C GLN A 68 7.84 23.37 -7.24
N SER A 69 8.89 24.07 -6.78
CA SER A 69 9.62 23.81 -5.53
C SER A 69 8.72 23.71 -4.28
N HIS A 70 7.46 24.13 -4.39
CA HIS A 70 6.40 23.97 -3.39
C HIS A 70 6.03 22.51 -3.10
N PHE A 71 6.21 21.57 -4.04
CA PHE A 71 5.77 20.19 -3.80
C PHE A 71 6.53 19.52 -2.65
N LEU A 72 7.85 19.70 -2.59
CA LEU A 72 8.71 19.19 -1.51
C LEU A 72 8.38 19.79 -0.13
N LYS A 73 7.57 20.85 -0.10
CA LYS A 73 7.08 21.52 1.11
C LYS A 73 5.66 21.10 1.50
N SER A 74 4.96 20.35 0.63
CA SER A 74 3.59 19.91 0.88
C SER A 74 3.48 19.12 2.18
N SER A 75 2.49 19.45 3.01
CA SER A 75 2.22 18.77 4.28
C SER A 75 1.38 17.49 4.12
N TYR A 76 0.86 17.22 2.92
CA TYR A 76 -0.21 16.23 2.75
C TYR A 76 0.26 14.84 2.30
N GLN A 77 1.38 14.73 1.59
CA GLN A 77 1.82 13.47 0.99
C GLN A 77 3.32 13.27 1.09
N GLU A 78 3.73 12.02 1.29
CA GLU A 78 5.12 11.62 1.33
C GLU A 78 5.74 11.67 -0.09
N PRO A 79 6.96 12.19 -0.24
CA PRO A 79 7.46 12.64 -1.54
C PRO A 79 8.00 11.53 -2.45
N LEU A 80 8.45 10.40 -1.91
CA LEU A 80 9.23 9.43 -2.70
C LEU A 80 8.38 8.69 -3.74
N HIS A 81 7.15 8.31 -3.41
CA HIS A 81 6.25 7.66 -4.38
C HIS A 81 5.96 8.55 -5.58
N ILE A 82 5.74 9.84 -5.32
CA ILE A 82 5.45 10.84 -6.34
C ILE A 82 6.66 11.07 -7.25
N LEU A 83 7.87 11.09 -6.67
CA LEU A 83 9.12 11.09 -7.44
C LEU A 83 9.26 9.83 -8.31
N VAL A 84 8.89 8.66 -7.78
CA VAL A 84 8.91 7.39 -8.51
C VAL A 84 7.96 7.42 -9.70
N ILE A 85 6.72 7.87 -9.54
CA ILE A 85 5.74 8.03 -10.63
C ILE A 85 6.29 8.98 -11.69
N ARG A 86 6.80 10.15 -11.27
CA ARG A 86 7.37 11.13 -12.19
C ARG A 86 8.55 10.57 -12.97
N THR A 87 9.44 9.84 -12.30
CA THR A 87 10.61 9.21 -12.94
C THR A 87 10.15 8.18 -13.98
N ALA A 88 9.18 7.34 -13.64
CA ALA A 88 8.59 6.39 -14.59
C ALA A 88 7.96 7.09 -15.79
N HIS A 89 7.20 8.18 -15.57
CA HIS A 89 6.58 8.95 -16.66
C HIS A 89 7.64 9.53 -17.60
N ARG A 90 8.72 10.12 -17.06
CA ARG A 90 9.81 10.66 -17.89
C ARG A 90 10.57 9.61 -18.69
N LEU A 91 10.72 8.41 -18.15
CA LEU A 91 11.39 7.30 -18.84
C LEU A 91 10.51 6.71 -19.96
N LEU A 92 9.20 6.58 -19.71
CA LEU A 92 8.25 5.99 -20.67
C LEU A 92 7.79 6.99 -21.74
N PHE A 93 7.69 8.28 -21.40
CA PHE A 93 7.14 9.34 -22.25
C PHE A 93 8.06 10.56 -22.29
N PRO A 94 9.32 10.43 -22.76
CA PRO A 94 10.32 11.50 -22.72
C PRO A 94 9.91 12.75 -23.53
N HIS A 95 9.02 12.59 -24.51
CA HIS A 95 8.55 13.67 -25.38
C HIS A 95 7.32 14.42 -24.83
N GLU A 96 6.65 13.91 -23.79
CA GLU A 96 5.57 14.64 -23.15
C GLU A 96 6.18 15.79 -22.33
N SER A 97 6.05 17.01 -22.86
CA SER A 97 6.57 18.23 -22.25
C SER A 97 5.77 18.59 -20.99
N VAL A 98 6.46 19.20 -20.03
CA VAL A 98 5.80 19.67 -18.81
C VAL A 98 5.01 20.93 -19.15
N GLY A 99 3.74 20.95 -18.80
CA GLY A 99 2.83 22.07 -19.07
C GLY A 99 1.76 21.78 -20.14
N VAL A 100 1.85 20.65 -20.84
CA VAL A 100 0.75 20.13 -21.67
C VAL A 100 -0.33 19.55 -20.74
N PRO A 101 -1.63 19.66 -21.09
CA PRO A 101 -2.70 18.98 -20.36
C PRO A 101 -2.34 17.52 -20.09
N LEU A 102 -2.59 17.05 -18.87
CA LEU A 102 -2.27 15.69 -18.47
C LEU A 102 -2.93 14.70 -19.43
N ASN A 103 -2.12 13.87 -20.08
CA ASN A 103 -2.63 12.71 -20.79
C ASN A 103 -2.89 11.60 -19.76
N PRO A 104 -4.16 11.30 -19.41
CA PRO A 104 -4.47 10.43 -18.29
C PRO A 104 -3.89 9.03 -18.46
N ALA A 105 -3.93 8.51 -19.70
CA ALA A 105 -3.42 7.19 -20.04
C ALA A 105 -1.91 7.07 -19.82
N SER A 106 -1.13 8.08 -20.22
CA SER A 106 0.33 8.08 -20.05
C SER A 106 0.72 8.10 -18.57
N TRP A 107 0.07 8.97 -17.78
CA TRP A 107 0.35 9.07 -16.35
C TRP A 107 -0.12 7.85 -15.55
N GLU A 108 -1.28 7.30 -15.90
CA GLU A 108 -1.77 6.04 -15.35
C GLU A 108 -0.79 4.90 -15.65
N LEU A 109 -0.36 4.76 -16.91
CA LEU A 109 0.62 3.75 -17.30
C LEU A 109 1.92 3.89 -16.51
N ALA A 110 2.40 5.12 -16.33
CA ALA A 110 3.61 5.38 -15.57
C ALA A 110 3.48 4.97 -14.09
N ALA A 111 2.37 5.34 -13.44
CA ALA A 111 2.13 5.00 -12.04
C ALA A 111 1.99 3.49 -11.84
N VAL A 112 1.18 2.82 -12.67
CA VAL A 112 0.98 1.37 -12.62
C VAL A 112 2.26 0.60 -12.93
N THR A 113 3.03 1.04 -13.94
CA THR A 113 4.30 0.39 -14.30
C THR A 113 5.29 0.46 -13.15
N ALA A 114 5.45 1.63 -12.52
CA ALA A 114 6.35 1.79 -11.39
C ALA A 114 5.96 0.85 -10.24
N ASP A 115 4.70 0.85 -9.85
CA ASP A 115 4.20 0.01 -8.77
C ASP A 115 4.32 -1.48 -9.05
N ILE A 116 4.04 -1.93 -10.28
CA ILE A 116 4.25 -3.32 -10.69
C ILE A 116 5.72 -3.69 -10.53
N LEU A 117 6.66 -2.86 -10.98
CA LEU A 117 8.10 -3.13 -10.85
C LEU A 117 8.53 -3.28 -9.38
N PHE A 118 8.11 -2.38 -8.51
CA PHE A 118 8.39 -2.45 -7.06
C PHE A 118 7.71 -3.66 -6.39
N SER A 119 6.51 -4.01 -6.84
CA SER A 119 5.80 -5.21 -6.39
C SER A 119 6.55 -6.49 -6.78
N LEU A 120 7.04 -6.59 -8.02
CA LEU A 120 7.86 -7.71 -8.48
C LEU A 120 9.21 -7.78 -7.75
N GLY A 121 9.84 -6.62 -7.52
CA GLY A 121 11.04 -6.53 -6.67
C GLY A 121 10.79 -7.08 -5.27
N SER A 122 9.62 -6.79 -4.68
CA SER A 122 9.24 -7.28 -3.35
C SER A 122 9.12 -8.81 -3.30
N ILE A 123 8.66 -9.46 -4.38
CA ILE A 123 8.62 -10.93 -4.51
C ILE A 123 10.04 -11.51 -4.41
N MET A 124 11.01 -10.90 -5.12
CA MET A 124 12.41 -11.33 -5.09
C MET A 124 13.04 -11.15 -3.71
N VAL A 125 12.75 -10.01 -3.05
CA VAL A 125 13.25 -9.74 -1.69
C VAL A 125 12.66 -10.74 -0.68
N LEU A 126 11.37 -11.05 -0.77
CA LEU A 126 10.74 -12.08 0.09
C LEU A 126 11.36 -13.47 -0.09
N TYR A 127 11.70 -13.86 -1.32
CA TYR A 127 12.46 -15.10 -1.54
C TYR A 127 13.79 -15.06 -0.79
N GLY A 128 14.54 -13.96 -0.90
CA GLY A 128 15.78 -13.76 -0.17
C GLY A 128 15.59 -13.87 1.35
N LEU A 129 14.56 -13.22 1.90
CA LEU A 129 14.21 -13.27 3.33
C LEU A 129 13.89 -14.70 3.80
N GLY A 130 12.98 -15.40 3.10
CA GLY A 130 12.60 -16.78 3.47
C GLY A 130 13.76 -17.77 3.32
N LYS A 131 14.57 -17.62 2.26
CA LYS A 131 15.80 -18.41 2.06
C LYS A 131 16.78 -18.25 3.21
N ARG A 132 16.96 -17.03 3.70
CA ARG A 132 17.88 -16.71 4.81
C ARG A 132 17.35 -17.14 6.17
N LEU A 133 16.04 -17.08 6.37
CA LEU A 133 15.42 -17.45 7.64
C LEU A 133 15.38 -18.95 7.88
N HIS A 134 15.17 -19.73 6.83
CA HIS A 134 14.90 -21.16 6.96
C HIS A 134 15.50 -21.98 5.81
N SER A 135 14.96 -21.86 4.59
CA SER A 135 15.39 -22.68 3.45
C SER A 135 14.97 -22.08 2.11
N PRO A 136 15.60 -22.46 0.97
CA PRO A 136 15.16 -22.00 -0.35
C PRO A 136 13.67 -22.25 -0.63
N ALA A 137 13.15 -23.41 -0.21
CA ALA A 137 11.73 -23.73 -0.33
C ALA A 137 10.84 -22.75 0.46
N ALA A 138 11.26 -22.34 1.66
CA ALA A 138 10.54 -21.33 2.44
C ALA A 138 10.48 -19.99 1.71
N GLY A 139 11.60 -19.59 1.09
CA GLY A 139 11.67 -18.40 0.24
C GLY A 139 10.73 -18.48 -0.96
N LEU A 140 10.68 -19.62 -1.65
CA LEU A 140 9.79 -19.81 -2.80
C LEU A 140 8.32 -19.70 -2.40
N TRP A 141 7.92 -20.28 -1.27
CA TRP A 141 6.55 -20.14 -0.75
C TRP A 141 6.22 -18.70 -0.33
N ALA A 142 7.15 -18.01 0.33
CA ALA A 142 6.96 -16.60 0.69
C ALA A 142 6.76 -15.71 -0.55
N ALA A 143 7.59 -15.91 -1.57
CA ALA A 143 7.48 -15.23 -2.86
C ALA A 143 6.16 -15.57 -3.55
N PHE A 144 5.77 -16.86 -3.57
CA PHE A 144 4.50 -17.31 -4.14
C PHE A 144 3.30 -16.64 -3.47
N PHE A 145 3.26 -16.59 -2.13
CA PHE A 145 2.18 -15.92 -1.41
C PHE A 145 2.02 -14.48 -1.87
N LEU A 146 3.08 -13.68 -1.95
CA LEU A 146 2.97 -12.29 -2.44
C LEU A 146 2.62 -12.20 -3.93
N ALA A 147 3.08 -13.15 -4.76
CA ALA A 147 2.84 -13.12 -6.20
C ALA A 147 1.33 -13.16 -6.51
N ILE A 148 0.57 -13.98 -5.78
CA ILE A 148 -0.86 -14.21 -6.00
C ILE A 148 -1.78 -13.52 -4.97
N GLN A 149 -1.24 -12.74 -4.04
CA GLN A 149 -2.05 -12.17 -2.98
C GLN A 149 -2.94 -11.03 -3.52
N PRO A 150 -4.28 -11.08 -3.31
CA PRO A 150 -5.22 -10.17 -3.99
C PRO A 150 -4.97 -8.69 -3.74
N PHE A 151 -4.75 -8.27 -2.50
CA PHE A 151 -4.58 -6.83 -2.22
C PHE A 151 -3.27 -6.28 -2.77
N GLY A 152 -2.22 -7.07 -2.82
CA GLY A 152 -0.91 -6.70 -3.36
C GLY A 152 -0.95 -6.57 -4.88
N VAL A 153 -1.80 -7.37 -5.53
CA VAL A 153 -2.14 -7.16 -6.94
C VAL A 153 -2.97 -5.89 -7.11
N ILE A 154 -4.06 -5.72 -6.34
CA ILE A 154 -4.92 -4.53 -6.40
C ILE A 154 -4.13 -3.25 -6.19
N TYR A 155 -3.25 -3.20 -5.18
CA TYR A 155 -2.45 -2.01 -4.91
C TYR A 155 -1.42 -1.76 -6.02
N ALA A 156 -0.79 -2.81 -6.57
CA ALA A 156 0.17 -2.68 -7.66
C ALA A 156 -0.43 -2.16 -8.96
N ILE A 157 -1.65 -2.58 -9.31
CA ILE A 157 -2.31 -2.19 -10.56
C ILE A 157 -3.05 -0.86 -10.47
N ASN A 158 -3.02 -0.21 -9.29
CA ASN A 158 -3.70 1.06 -9.08
C ASN A 158 -2.73 2.21 -8.83
N GLY A 159 -1.40 2.04 -8.83
CA GLY A 159 -0.48 3.18 -8.63
C GLY A 159 -0.57 3.79 -7.21
N LEU A 160 -0.70 2.95 -6.18
CA LEU A 160 -0.75 3.39 -4.78
C LEU A 160 0.62 3.34 -4.10
N THR A 161 0.75 3.86 -2.88
CA THR A 161 2.04 3.91 -2.17
C THR A 161 2.51 2.55 -1.64
N GLU A 162 1.60 1.58 -1.45
CA GLU A 162 1.88 0.31 -0.78
C GLU A 162 2.98 -0.54 -1.46
N PRO A 163 2.99 -0.75 -2.79
CA PRO A 163 4.01 -1.58 -3.44
C PRO A 163 5.43 -1.04 -3.26
N VAL A 164 5.59 0.28 -3.46
CA VAL A 164 6.88 0.97 -3.29
C VAL A 164 7.32 0.93 -1.82
N TYR A 165 6.39 1.19 -0.90
CA TYR A 165 6.67 1.15 0.54
C TYR A 165 7.12 -0.24 0.98
N VAL A 166 6.39 -1.28 0.59
CA VAL A 166 6.68 -2.67 0.96
C VAL A 166 8.04 -3.10 0.42
N PHE A 167 8.42 -2.68 -0.78
CA PHE A 167 9.75 -2.96 -1.32
C PHE A 167 10.88 -2.39 -0.44
N PHE A 168 10.82 -1.09 -0.11
CA PHE A 168 11.84 -0.45 0.73
C PHE A 168 11.85 -1.05 2.15
N MET A 169 10.67 -1.30 2.71
CA MET A 169 10.51 -1.95 4.01
C MET A 169 11.18 -3.33 4.02
N LEU A 170 10.81 -4.22 3.09
CA LEU A 170 11.37 -5.57 3.01
C LEU A 170 12.87 -5.57 2.71
N THR A 171 13.33 -4.64 1.88
CA THR A 171 14.76 -4.50 1.55
C THR A 171 15.57 -4.08 2.78
N SER A 172 15.05 -3.17 3.60
CA SER A 172 15.69 -2.80 4.87
C SER A 172 15.76 -3.98 5.86
N LEU A 173 14.68 -4.77 5.96
CA LEU A 173 14.68 -6.01 6.76
C LEU A 173 15.66 -7.04 6.20
N TYR A 174 15.77 -7.16 4.87
CA TYR A 174 16.70 -8.07 4.22
C TYR A 174 18.14 -7.71 4.55
N PHE A 175 18.51 -6.44 4.41
CA PHE A 175 19.83 -5.98 4.81
C PHE A 175 20.08 -6.18 6.32
N ALA A 176 19.09 -5.95 7.19
CA ALA A 176 19.23 -6.23 8.63
C ALA A 176 19.56 -7.70 8.92
N LEU A 177 18.94 -8.62 8.18
CA LEU A 177 19.24 -10.05 8.29
C LEU A 177 20.63 -10.40 7.75
N THR A 178 21.01 -9.87 6.59
CA THR A 178 22.28 -10.23 5.92
C THR A 178 23.49 -9.43 6.41
N ALA A 179 23.30 -8.37 7.19
CA ALA A 179 24.37 -7.51 7.64
C ALA A 179 25.38 -8.28 8.51
N ASN A 180 26.63 -8.31 8.04
CA ASN A 180 27.79 -8.71 8.83
C ASN A 180 27.91 -7.77 10.06
N PRO A 181 27.87 -8.31 11.30
CA PRO A 181 27.96 -7.51 12.52
C PRO A 181 29.29 -6.76 12.69
N HIS A 182 30.32 -7.09 11.92
CA HIS A 182 31.62 -6.40 11.95
C HIS A 182 31.74 -5.28 10.92
N CYS A 183 30.78 -5.16 9.98
CA CYS A 183 30.80 -4.14 8.93
C CYS A 183 29.75 -3.05 9.22
N LYS A 184 30.20 -1.89 9.71
CA LYS A 184 29.33 -0.73 10.01
C LYS A 184 28.58 -0.23 8.78
N PHE A 185 29.22 -0.27 7.61
CA PHE A 185 28.62 0.18 6.35
C PHE A 185 27.30 -0.54 6.02
N HIS A 186 27.16 -1.83 6.37
CA HIS A 186 25.87 -2.51 6.21
C HIS A 186 24.75 -1.86 7.03
N PHE A 187 25.03 -1.43 8.26
CA PHE A 187 24.04 -0.76 9.11
C PHE A 187 23.72 0.65 8.65
N PHE A 188 24.71 1.36 8.09
CA PHE A 188 24.48 2.60 7.37
C PHE A 188 23.48 2.41 6.21
N LEU A 189 23.68 1.40 5.36
CA LEU A 189 22.74 1.08 4.28
C LEU A 189 21.35 0.73 4.81
N ILE A 190 21.25 -0.06 5.89
CA ILE A 190 19.96 -0.38 6.53
C ILE A 190 19.21 0.91 6.92
N GLY A 191 19.92 1.88 7.51
CA GLY A 191 19.37 3.19 7.86
C GLY A 191 18.84 3.96 6.66
N MET A 192 19.57 3.95 5.54
CA MET A 192 19.15 4.59 4.31
C MET A 192 17.88 3.96 3.73
N TRP A 193 17.86 2.63 3.55
CA TRP A 193 16.73 1.90 2.97
C TRP A 193 15.47 2.03 3.84
N MET A 194 15.65 2.01 5.16
CA MET A 194 14.57 2.25 6.11
C MET A 194 14.00 3.66 5.94
N PHE A 195 14.86 4.69 5.85
CA PHE A 195 14.37 6.05 5.71
C PHE A 195 13.68 6.29 4.37
N LEU A 196 14.12 5.63 3.29
CA LEU A 196 13.40 5.64 2.01
C LEU A 196 11.98 5.09 2.17
N SER A 197 11.77 4.01 2.96
CA SER A 197 10.42 3.52 3.28
C SER A 197 9.57 4.58 3.99
N LEU A 198 10.16 5.33 4.94
CA LEU A 198 9.50 6.44 5.63
C LEU A 198 9.13 7.60 4.67
N LEU A 199 9.95 7.87 3.65
CA LEU A 199 9.66 8.86 2.61
C LEU A 199 8.58 8.42 1.60
N VAL A 200 8.16 7.15 1.62
CA VAL A 200 7.02 6.65 0.84
C VAL A 200 5.74 6.66 1.66
N ARG A 201 5.83 6.25 2.93
CA ARG A 201 4.71 6.25 3.88
C ARG A 201 5.19 6.49 5.29
N LYS A 202 4.44 7.28 6.05
CA LYS A 202 4.62 7.49 7.50
C LYS A 202 4.67 6.20 8.34
N ASP A 203 4.06 5.12 7.85
CA ASP A 203 4.11 3.80 8.48
C ASP A 203 5.55 3.29 8.64
N GLY A 204 6.50 3.76 7.83
CA GLY A 204 7.93 3.44 7.94
C GLY A 204 8.55 3.83 9.29
N ILE A 205 7.88 4.66 10.08
CA ILE A 205 8.35 5.11 11.40
C ILE A 205 8.50 3.98 12.42
N ILE A 206 7.90 2.81 12.17
CA ILE A 206 8.05 1.65 13.06
C ILE A 206 9.43 0.98 12.92
N LEU A 207 10.07 1.13 11.77
CA LEU A 207 11.27 0.39 11.42
C LEU A 207 12.50 0.73 12.28
N PRO A 208 12.74 1.99 12.72
CA PRO A 208 13.75 2.30 13.74
C PRO A 208 13.59 1.46 15.00
N GLY A 209 12.35 1.31 15.50
CA GLY A 209 12.06 0.50 16.68
C GLY A 209 12.32 -0.99 16.44
N VAL A 210 11.84 -1.52 15.32
CA VAL A 210 12.02 -2.93 14.92
C VAL A 210 13.50 -3.28 14.73
N ILE A 211 14.25 -2.47 13.98
CA ILE A 211 15.67 -2.70 13.68
C ILE A 211 16.52 -2.45 14.92
N GLY A 212 16.20 -1.42 15.71
CA GLY A 212 16.85 -1.17 17.01
C GLY A 212 16.70 -2.36 17.95
N ALA A 213 15.46 -2.84 18.15
CA ALA A 213 15.19 -4.03 18.95
C ALA A 213 15.96 -5.24 18.44
N TYR A 214 16.02 -5.45 17.13
CA TYR A 214 16.80 -6.54 16.53
C TYR A 214 18.31 -6.42 16.79
N ILE A 215 18.90 -5.23 16.67
CA ILE A 215 20.33 -4.99 16.98
C ILE A 215 20.62 -5.30 18.46
N PHE A 216 19.77 -4.82 19.37
CA PHE A 216 20.03 -4.95 20.80
C PHE A 216 19.71 -6.33 21.35
N VAL A 217 18.65 -6.98 20.88
CA VAL A 217 18.18 -8.27 21.40
C VAL A 217 18.85 -9.45 20.70
N LEU A 218 19.04 -9.40 19.38
CA LEU A 218 19.30 -10.61 18.58
C LEU A 218 20.71 -10.69 17.99
N LYS A 219 21.43 -9.57 17.86
CA LYS A 219 22.82 -9.61 17.37
C LYS A 219 23.77 -10.01 18.49
N GLU A 220 24.57 -11.04 18.23
CA GLU A 220 25.58 -11.58 19.15
C GLU A 220 26.87 -10.76 19.10
N VAL A 221 26.77 -9.49 19.52
CA VAL A 221 27.89 -8.55 19.60
C VAL A 221 27.97 -7.99 21.01
N LYS A 222 29.19 -7.70 21.49
CA LYS A 222 29.39 -6.96 22.75
C LYS A 222 28.57 -5.66 22.74
N PHE A 223 28.11 -5.21 23.90
CA PHE A 223 27.24 -4.04 24.04
C PHE A 223 27.79 -2.78 23.35
N ILE A 224 29.09 -2.49 23.52
CA ILE A 224 29.76 -1.36 22.85
C ILE A 224 29.72 -1.51 21.31
N GLY A 225 29.83 -2.75 20.81
CA GLY A 225 29.67 -3.03 19.38
C GLY A 225 28.24 -2.76 18.92
N LYS A 226 27.22 -3.20 19.66
CA LYS A 226 25.80 -2.90 19.38
C LYS A 226 25.54 -1.39 19.27
N ILE A 227 26.10 -0.60 20.20
CA ILE A 227 26.02 0.87 20.16
C ILE A 227 26.64 1.41 18.86
N LYS A 228 27.84 0.96 18.48
CA LYS A 228 28.49 1.41 17.23
C LYS A 228 27.67 1.06 15.99
N LEU A 229 27.05 -0.13 15.95
CA LEU A 229 26.17 -0.53 14.85
C LEU A 229 24.90 0.32 14.81
N PHE A 230 24.31 0.60 15.96
CA PHE A 230 23.13 1.47 16.07
C PHE A 230 23.43 2.90 15.63
N PHE A 231 24.57 3.49 16.05
CA PHE A 231 24.99 4.80 15.56
C PHE A 231 25.22 4.81 14.05
N SER A 232 25.82 3.76 13.48
CA SER A 232 25.99 3.68 12.03
C SER A 232 24.65 3.60 11.30
N PHE A 233 23.66 2.91 11.89
CA PHE A 233 22.28 2.89 11.40
C PHE A 233 21.63 4.28 11.45
N LEU A 234 21.75 5.00 12.57
CA LEU A 234 21.26 6.37 12.69
C LEU A 234 21.95 7.32 11.69
N LEU A 235 23.24 7.14 11.42
CA LEU A 235 23.96 7.95 10.44
C LEU A 235 23.39 7.76 9.02
N GLY A 236 22.94 6.54 8.67
CA GLY A 236 22.26 6.28 7.41
C GLY A 236 20.93 7.03 7.29
N ILE A 237 20.18 7.11 8.39
CA ILE A 237 18.95 7.92 8.48
C ILE A 237 19.28 9.40 8.26
N VAL A 238 20.21 9.93 9.06
CA VAL A 238 20.62 11.33 9.00
C VAL A 238 21.12 11.70 7.62
N PHE A 239 21.82 10.80 6.92
CA PHE A 239 22.27 11.03 5.55
C PHE A 239 21.11 11.25 4.59
N VAL A 240 20.12 10.34 4.56
CA VAL A 240 18.97 10.51 3.64
C VAL A 240 18.10 11.70 4.04
N THR A 241 17.92 11.95 5.35
CA THR A 241 17.29 13.17 5.87
C THR A 241 18.01 14.41 5.36
N GLY A 242 19.33 14.45 5.47
CA GLY A 242 20.17 15.57 5.02
C GLY A 242 20.04 15.79 3.52
N VAL A 243 20.14 14.74 2.71
CA VAL A 243 19.92 14.83 1.24
C VAL A 243 18.52 15.36 0.93
N PHE A 244 17.48 14.86 1.62
CA PHE A 244 16.11 15.32 1.42
C PHE A 244 15.93 16.82 1.77
N LEU A 245 16.51 17.27 2.88
CA LEU A 245 16.49 18.69 3.27
C LEU A 245 17.27 19.56 2.28
N LEU A 246 18.43 19.09 1.80
CA LEU A 246 19.27 19.79 0.84
C LEU A 246 18.58 20.05 -0.50
N ILE A 247 17.72 19.12 -0.95
CA ILE A 247 16.91 19.33 -2.16
C ILE A 247 15.65 20.18 -1.91
N GLY A 248 15.50 20.76 -0.71
CA GLY A 248 14.37 21.63 -0.34
C GLY A 248 13.17 20.90 0.27
N GLY A 249 13.34 19.63 0.64
CA GLY A 249 12.35 18.83 1.36
C GLY A 249 12.01 19.40 2.73
N GLN A 250 10.75 19.25 3.14
CA GLN A 250 10.28 19.56 4.50
C GLN A 250 9.53 18.38 5.10
N PHE A 251 9.65 18.20 6.42
CA PHE A 251 9.00 17.12 7.17
C PHE A 251 7.67 17.56 7.78
N ASN A 252 6.97 18.53 7.19
CA ASN A 252 5.69 19.03 7.72
C ASN A 252 4.70 17.87 7.91
N TRP A 253 4.64 16.96 6.93
CA TRP A 253 3.82 15.74 6.98
C TRP A 253 4.17 14.82 8.17
N LEU A 254 5.45 14.69 8.52
CA LEU A 254 5.91 13.86 9.64
C LEU A 254 5.67 14.56 10.98
N GLY A 255 5.85 15.88 11.04
CA GLY A 255 5.54 16.68 12.22
C GLY A 255 4.07 16.54 12.62
N TYR A 256 3.15 16.79 11.68
CA TYR A 256 1.71 16.54 11.91
C TYR A 256 1.45 15.11 12.36
N PHE A 257 2.14 14.15 11.76
CA PHE A 257 1.97 12.75 12.11
C PHE A 257 2.40 12.44 13.56
N VAL A 258 3.62 12.83 13.93
CA VAL A 258 4.21 12.57 15.26
C VAL A 258 3.46 13.35 16.34
N PHE A 259 3.23 14.64 16.12
CA PHE A 259 2.55 15.50 17.10
C PHE A 259 1.07 15.20 17.20
N ALA A 260 0.42 14.73 16.13
CA ALA A 260 -0.95 14.31 16.28
C ALA A 260 -1.05 13.14 17.25
N VAL A 261 -0.08 12.21 17.33
CA VAL A 261 -0.16 11.04 18.22
C VAL A 261 0.05 11.47 19.67
N ASP A 262 -1.02 11.96 20.28
CA ASP A 262 -1.10 12.20 21.71
C ASP A 262 -1.23 10.85 22.44
N TRP A 263 -0.07 10.29 22.79
CA TRP A 263 0.02 9.04 23.55
C TRP A 263 -0.67 9.14 24.91
N ASN A 264 -0.72 10.33 25.53
CA ASN A 264 -1.44 10.52 26.77
C ASN A 264 -2.94 10.43 26.52
N ALA A 265 -3.49 11.09 25.49
CA ALA A 265 -4.89 10.93 25.12
C ALA A 265 -5.26 9.47 24.77
N ILE A 266 -4.38 8.76 24.06
CA ILE A 266 -4.57 7.32 23.78
C ILE A 266 -4.58 6.53 25.09
N PHE A 267 -3.60 6.74 25.97
CA PHE A 267 -3.48 6.04 27.25
C PHE A 267 -4.66 6.34 28.19
N GLN A 268 -5.09 7.59 28.26
CA GLN A 268 -6.28 8.01 29.01
C GLN A 268 -7.56 7.40 28.42
N LYS A 269 -7.77 7.47 27.09
CA LYS A 269 -8.92 6.82 26.43
C LYS A 269 -8.94 5.30 26.62
N THR A 270 -7.77 4.66 26.73
CA THR A 270 -7.63 3.19 26.77
C THR A 270 -7.62 2.64 28.20
N LEU A 271 -6.93 3.27 29.16
CA LEU A 271 -6.71 2.75 30.52
C LEU A 271 -7.43 3.55 31.62
N PHE A 272 -7.60 4.86 31.44
CA PHE A 272 -8.17 5.76 32.44
C PHE A 272 -9.39 6.47 31.87
N ARG A 273 -10.41 5.71 31.44
CA ARG A 273 -11.71 6.31 31.13
C ARG A 273 -12.26 6.89 32.43
N SER A 274 -12.42 8.21 32.43
CA SER A 274 -12.84 9.04 33.56
C SER A 274 -13.66 8.25 34.58
N ALA A 275 -13.11 8.09 35.77
CA ALA A 275 -13.71 7.36 36.89
C ALA A 275 -15.01 7.99 37.45
N GLY A 276 -15.71 8.83 36.68
CA GLY A 276 -16.87 9.60 37.12
C GLY A 276 -18.19 9.26 36.45
N ASP A 277 -18.23 8.43 35.40
CA ASP A 277 -19.50 8.20 34.69
C ASP A 277 -19.68 6.74 34.24
N THR A 278 -20.08 5.91 35.21
CA THR A 278 -20.46 4.50 35.01
C THR A 278 -21.51 4.33 33.92
N ALA A 279 -22.38 5.34 33.70
CA ALA A 279 -23.36 5.36 32.62
C ALA A 279 -22.70 5.50 31.23
N MET A 280 -21.66 6.34 31.10
CA MET A 280 -20.89 6.45 29.86
C MET A 280 -20.05 5.20 29.60
N ILE A 281 -19.48 4.58 30.64
CA ILE A 281 -18.75 3.31 30.52
C ILE A 281 -19.70 2.18 30.06
N LEU A 282 -20.90 2.08 30.65
CA LEU A 282 -21.93 1.11 30.22
C LEU A 282 -22.47 1.41 28.81
N ALA A 283 -22.71 2.67 28.45
CA ALA A 283 -23.15 3.06 27.10
C ALA A 283 -22.07 2.78 26.04
N THR A 284 -20.79 2.94 26.38
CA THR A 284 -19.68 2.66 25.46
C THR A 284 -19.33 1.17 25.41
N MET A 285 -19.54 0.40 26.50
CA MET A 285 -19.50 -1.07 26.45
C MET A 285 -20.69 -1.65 25.67
N ARG A 286 -21.82 -0.94 25.60
CA ARG A 286 -22.94 -1.22 24.71
C ARG A 286 -22.67 -0.84 23.25
N ASN A 287 -21.67 0.00 23.00
CA ASN A 287 -21.35 0.46 21.66
C ASN A 287 -20.48 -0.59 20.95
N PRO A 288 -20.99 -1.31 19.91
CA PRO A 288 -20.28 -2.43 19.28
C PRO A 288 -18.88 -2.09 18.74
N HIS A 289 -18.57 -0.80 18.59
CA HIS A 289 -17.27 -0.30 18.13
C HIS A 289 -16.06 -0.74 18.97
N TRP A 290 -16.21 -1.08 20.26
CA TRP A 290 -15.05 -1.58 21.05
C TRP A 290 -14.65 -3.02 20.67
N LEU A 291 -15.63 -3.88 20.39
CA LEU A 291 -15.39 -5.21 19.85
C LEU A 291 -14.80 -5.10 18.45
N GLU A 292 -15.24 -4.11 17.67
CA GLU A 292 -14.64 -3.79 16.39
C GLU A 292 -13.16 -3.37 16.53
N ILE A 293 -12.78 -2.54 17.50
CA ILE A 293 -11.38 -2.14 17.70
C ILE A 293 -10.47 -3.34 18.04
N LEU A 294 -10.97 -4.33 18.80
CA LEU A 294 -10.21 -5.52 19.16
C LEU A 294 -10.21 -6.59 18.06
N TYR A 295 -11.31 -6.74 17.34
CA TYR A 295 -11.51 -7.81 16.36
C TYR A 295 -11.18 -7.39 14.91
N LEU A 296 -11.40 -6.13 14.53
CA LEU A 296 -11.13 -5.63 13.17
C LEU A 296 -9.66 -5.77 12.79
N PRO A 297 -8.66 -5.45 13.64
CA PRO A 297 -7.27 -5.59 13.22
C PRO A 297 -6.88 -7.06 12.96
N PRO A 298 -7.16 -8.02 13.86
CA PRO A 298 -6.91 -9.44 13.59
C PRO A 298 -7.72 -9.99 12.41
N ALA A 299 -9.03 -9.73 12.34
CA ALA A 299 -9.88 -10.25 11.27
C ALA A 299 -9.55 -9.63 9.92
N GLY A 300 -9.31 -8.31 9.90
CA GLY A 300 -8.83 -7.58 8.73
C GLY A 300 -7.48 -8.10 8.26
N TRP A 301 -6.54 -8.38 9.17
CA TRP A 301 -5.25 -8.98 8.83
C TRP A 301 -5.41 -10.38 8.25
N VAL A 302 -6.22 -11.26 8.85
CA VAL A 302 -6.50 -12.61 8.32
C VAL A 302 -7.08 -12.53 6.90
N LYS A 303 -8.02 -11.61 6.67
CA LYS A 303 -8.62 -11.37 5.34
C LYS A 303 -7.56 -10.89 4.34
N LEU A 304 -6.70 -9.95 4.74
CA LEU A 304 -5.66 -9.40 3.86
C LEU A 304 -4.56 -10.41 3.57
N ALA A 305 -4.13 -11.21 4.55
CA ALA A 305 -3.06 -12.18 4.39
C ALA A 305 -3.39 -13.33 3.45
N GLY A 306 -4.68 -13.54 3.16
CA GLY A 306 -5.15 -14.84 2.75
C GLY A 306 -5.13 -15.75 3.96
N TYR A 307 -6.22 -16.47 4.20
CA TYR A 307 -6.40 -17.29 5.39
C TYR A 307 -5.20 -18.21 5.68
N PHE A 308 -4.57 -18.77 4.63
CA PHE A 308 -3.43 -19.68 4.76
C PHE A 308 -2.17 -19.06 5.38
N PRO A 309 -1.56 -17.97 4.86
CA PRO A 309 -0.43 -17.34 5.53
C PRO A 309 -0.69 -16.95 6.99
N ALA A 310 -1.89 -16.45 7.30
CA ALA A 310 -2.26 -16.13 8.68
C ALA A 310 -2.30 -17.38 9.57
N ILE A 311 -2.94 -18.47 9.10
CA ILE A 311 -2.99 -19.75 9.82
C ILE A 311 -1.58 -20.30 10.06
N PHE A 312 -0.72 -20.32 9.04
CA PHE A 312 0.65 -20.82 9.18
C PHE A 312 1.49 -19.97 10.13
N PHE A 313 1.30 -18.64 10.11
CA PHE A 313 1.95 -17.76 11.07
C PHE A 313 1.48 -18.03 12.51
N MET A 314 0.18 -18.21 12.72
CA MET A 314 -0.37 -18.58 14.04
C MET A 314 0.13 -19.96 14.50
N MET A 315 0.23 -20.94 13.60
CA MET A 315 0.84 -22.24 13.91
C MET A 315 2.29 -22.09 14.37
N PHE A 316 3.06 -21.22 13.74
CA PHE A 316 4.42 -20.90 14.18
C PHE A 316 4.44 -20.33 15.60
N LEU A 317 3.56 -19.38 15.92
CA LEU A 317 3.49 -18.79 17.26
C LEU A 317 3.13 -19.84 18.32
N CYS A 318 2.14 -20.70 18.05
CA CYS A 318 1.67 -21.71 19.01
C CYS A 318 2.63 -22.91 19.15
N LYS A 319 3.32 -23.30 18.07
CA LYS A 319 4.16 -24.53 18.02
C LYS A 319 5.61 -24.21 17.68
N ARG A 320 6.12 -23.08 18.14
CA ARG A 320 7.49 -22.61 17.81
C ARG A 320 8.57 -23.66 18.05
N GLY A 321 8.46 -24.46 19.11
CA GLY A 321 9.42 -25.53 19.43
C GLY A 321 9.54 -26.63 18.37
N ASN A 322 8.52 -26.79 17.51
CA ASN A 322 8.51 -27.80 16.46
C ASN A 322 9.22 -27.34 15.18
N PHE A 323 9.59 -26.07 15.10
CA PHE A 323 10.18 -25.51 13.89
C PHE A 323 11.58 -24.97 14.19
N HIS A 324 12.58 -25.48 13.48
CA HIS A 324 13.97 -25.01 13.58
C HIS A 324 14.16 -23.67 12.85
N PHE A 325 13.66 -22.59 13.43
CA PHE A 325 13.89 -21.24 12.93
C PHE A 325 15.15 -20.62 13.54
N ASN A 326 15.87 -19.85 12.71
CA ASN A 326 16.89 -18.95 13.22
C ASN A 326 16.26 -17.94 14.21
N ARG A 327 16.97 -17.59 15.29
CA ARG A 327 16.59 -16.50 16.22
C ARG A 327 16.20 -15.22 15.49
N SER A 328 16.80 -14.96 14.33
CA SER A 328 16.45 -13.85 13.46
C SER A 328 14.99 -13.80 12.98
N ALA A 329 14.22 -14.90 13.07
CA ALA A 329 12.78 -14.89 12.80
C ALA A 329 12.01 -13.95 13.75
N LEU A 330 12.56 -13.66 14.94
CA LEU A 330 12.01 -12.67 15.87
C LEU A 330 11.97 -11.24 15.29
N LEU A 331 12.81 -10.91 14.29
CA LEU A 331 12.73 -9.63 13.58
C LEU A 331 11.33 -9.42 12.97
N PHE A 332 10.75 -10.46 12.39
CA PHE A 332 9.43 -10.39 11.74
C PHE A 332 8.30 -10.37 12.76
N VAL A 333 8.49 -11.02 13.91
CA VAL A 333 7.58 -10.93 15.05
C VAL A 333 7.54 -9.49 15.56
N PHE A 334 8.70 -8.85 15.74
CA PHE A 334 8.76 -7.43 16.10
C PHE A 334 8.11 -6.55 15.01
N ALA A 335 8.44 -6.74 13.74
CA ALA A 335 7.83 -5.98 12.65
C ALA A 335 6.30 -6.09 12.63
N PHE A 336 5.77 -7.30 12.82
CA PHE A 336 4.34 -7.57 12.88
C PHE A 336 3.67 -6.83 14.05
N PHE A 337 4.18 -7.00 15.27
CA PHE A 337 3.56 -6.39 16.46
C PHE A 337 3.70 -4.86 16.49
N PHE A 338 4.83 -4.31 16.04
CA PHE A 338 4.97 -2.86 15.92
C PHE A 338 3.99 -2.28 14.88
N GLN A 339 3.78 -2.96 13.75
CA GLN A 339 2.80 -2.52 12.76
C GLN A 339 1.37 -2.61 13.31
N LEU A 340 1.02 -3.69 14.01
CA LEU A 340 -0.29 -3.80 14.65
C LEU A 340 -0.50 -2.72 15.71
N ALA A 341 0.51 -2.42 16.52
CA ALA A 341 0.45 -1.34 17.51
C ALA A 341 0.23 0.02 16.84
N LEU A 342 0.87 0.27 15.69
CA LEU A 342 0.64 1.48 14.91
C LEU A 342 -0.80 1.58 14.38
N VAL A 343 -1.31 0.51 13.78
CA VAL A 343 -2.70 0.46 13.28
C VAL A 343 -3.70 0.67 14.41
N TYR A 344 -3.43 0.07 15.58
CA TYR A 344 -4.25 0.24 16.77
C TYR A 344 -4.24 1.71 17.23
N ALA A 345 -3.07 2.33 17.30
CA ALA A 345 -2.94 3.74 17.65
C ALA A 345 -3.70 4.66 16.69
N PHE A 346 -3.71 4.37 15.39
CA PHE A 346 -4.53 5.13 14.43
C PHE A 346 -6.02 4.95 14.65
N THR A 347 -6.44 3.71 14.87
CA THR A 347 -7.86 3.37 15.06
C THR A 347 -8.41 4.09 16.30
N VAL A 348 -7.67 4.06 17.41
CA VAL A 348 -8.09 4.70 18.67
C VAL A 348 -8.10 6.23 18.58
N LYS A 349 -7.17 6.82 17.82
CA LYS A 349 -7.02 8.28 17.82
C LYS A 349 -7.86 8.98 16.78
N PHE A 350 -7.93 8.43 15.58
CA PHE A 350 -8.62 9.06 14.45
C PHE A 350 -10.04 8.52 14.25
N ASP A 351 -10.49 7.57 15.09
CA ASP A 351 -11.75 6.84 14.93
C ASP A 351 -11.93 6.30 13.50
N PHE A 352 -10.80 5.95 12.88
CA PHE A 352 -10.69 5.62 11.47
C PHE A 352 -9.79 4.41 11.30
N PHE A 353 -10.38 3.33 10.76
CA PHE A 353 -9.68 2.11 10.44
C PHE A 353 -9.71 1.90 8.92
N THR A 354 -8.53 1.88 8.29
CA THR A 354 -8.40 1.35 6.93
C THR A 354 -7.57 0.09 6.94
N THR A 355 -8.09 -0.94 6.29
CA THR A 355 -7.41 -2.22 6.10
C THR A 355 -6.07 -2.06 5.36
N ARG A 356 -5.87 -0.97 4.61
CA ARG A 356 -4.60 -0.68 3.93
C ARG A 356 -3.41 -0.63 4.89
N TYR A 357 -3.58 -0.10 6.11
CA TYR A 357 -2.51 -0.04 7.13
C TYR A 357 -2.09 -1.41 7.68
N LEU A 358 -2.90 -2.46 7.49
CA LEU A 358 -2.56 -3.83 7.87
C LEU A 358 -1.81 -4.61 6.78
N TYR A 359 -1.70 -4.05 5.58
CA TYR A 359 -1.00 -4.70 4.48
C TYR A 359 0.49 -4.94 4.76
N PRO A 360 1.25 -4.01 5.38
CA PRO A 360 2.62 -4.28 5.77
C PRO A 360 2.74 -5.44 6.77
N ALA A 361 1.86 -5.48 7.78
CA ALA A 361 1.78 -6.57 8.77
C ALA A 361 1.52 -7.92 8.10
N THR A 362 0.69 -7.91 7.06
CA THR A 362 0.42 -9.08 6.22
C THR A 362 1.69 -9.56 5.50
N VAL A 363 2.41 -8.66 4.84
CA VAL A 363 3.54 -9.08 4.01
C VAL A 363 4.72 -9.58 4.85
N VAL A 364 4.96 -8.99 6.03
CA VAL A 364 6.07 -9.43 6.91
C VAL A 364 5.89 -10.84 7.46
N VAL A 365 4.69 -11.41 7.47
CA VAL A 365 4.49 -12.79 7.96
C VAL A 365 4.78 -13.86 6.90
N PHE A 366 4.85 -13.51 5.61
CA PHE A 366 5.02 -14.47 4.53
C PHE A 366 6.31 -15.31 4.61
N PRO A 367 7.48 -14.77 5.00
CA PRO A 367 8.69 -15.60 5.17
C PRO A 367 8.52 -16.70 6.23
N VAL A 368 7.84 -16.39 7.33
CA VAL A 368 7.57 -17.35 8.42
C VAL A 368 6.52 -18.37 7.99
N ALA A 369 5.43 -17.90 7.38
CA ALA A 369 4.39 -18.78 6.84
C ALA A 369 4.94 -19.74 5.78
N GLY A 370 5.81 -19.25 4.88
CA GLY A 370 6.45 -20.07 3.84
C GLY A 370 7.36 -21.14 4.43
N ALA A 371 8.06 -20.85 5.52
CA ALA A 371 8.88 -21.83 6.22
C ALA A 371 8.05 -22.91 6.95
N VAL A 372 6.95 -22.52 7.61
CA VAL A 372 6.00 -23.48 8.19
C VAL A 372 5.45 -24.41 7.11
N LEU A 373 5.01 -23.85 5.98
CA LEU A 373 4.49 -24.65 4.88
C LEU A 373 5.56 -25.58 4.29
N ALA A 374 6.78 -25.08 4.08
CA ALA A 374 7.90 -25.90 3.58
C ALA A 374 8.21 -27.07 4.53
N HIS A 375 8.17 -26.84 5.85
CA HIS A 375 8.38 -27.88 6.85
C HIS A 375 7.26 -28.93 6.84
N LEU A 376 5.99 -28.49 6.81
CA LEU A 376 4.83 -29.39 6.74
C LEU A 376 4.88 -30.27 5.48
N LEU A 377 5.14 -29.68 4.32
CA LEU A 377 5.28 -30.42 3.06
C LEU A 377 6.50 -31.34 3.06
N GLY A 378 7.61 -30.93 3.68
CA GLY A 378 8.79 -31.78 3.85
C GLY A 378 8.49 -33.04 4.67
N ASN A 379 7.78 -32.89 5.79
CA ASN A 379 7.38 -34.01 6.64
C ASN A 379 6.36 -34.92 5.93
N LEU A 380 5.40 -34.35 5.21
CA LEU A 380 4.45 -35.11 4.39
C LEU A 380 5.18 -35.89 3.31
N ASN A 381 6.12 -35.28 2.59
CA ASN A 381 6.92 -35.95 1.57
C ASN A 381 7.79 -37.07 2.15
N ALA A 382 8.41 -36.86 3.32
CA ALA A 382 9.19 -37.89 4.01
C ALA A 382 8.33 -39.11 4.39
N LYS A 383 7.10 -38.87 4.88
CA LYS A 383 6.13 -39.93 5.18
C LYS A 383 5.60 -40.62 3.92
N MET A 384 5.39 -39.86 2.85
CA MET A 384 4.83 -40.35 1.59
C MET A 384 5.86 -40.96 0.64
N ARG A 385 7.18 -40.91 0.94
CA ARG A 385 8.23 -41.66 0.20
C ARG A 385 8.05 -43.19 0.18
N GLN A 386 6.95 -43.70 0.74
CA GLN A 386 6.45 -45.05 0.60
C GLN A 386 5.33 -45.23 -0.48
N GLY A 387 4.92 -44.20 -1.25
CA GLY A 387 3.97 -44.36 -2.37
C GLY A 387 3.66 -43.08 -3.19
N ASN A 388 3.48 -43.22 -4.52
CA ASN A 388 3.22 -42.19 -5.57
C ASN A 388 2.90 -40.75 -5.11
N ILE A 389 3.92 -39.88 -5.10
CA ILE A 389 3.97 -38.63 -4.32
C ILE A 389 3.70 -37.35 -5.12
N ILE A 390 4.05 -37.34 -6.39
CA ILE A 390 4.04 -36.10 -7.20
C ILE A 390 2.61 -35.53 -7.32
N GLN A 391 1.58 -36.37 -7.19
CA GLN A 391 0.19 -35.98 -7.32
C GLN A 391 -0.34 -35.14 -6.15
N VAL A 392 0.02 -35.43 -4.90
CA VAL A 392 -0.60 -34.77 -3.72
C VAL A 392 -0.17 -33.31 -3.57
N SER A 393 1.12 -33.01 -3.71
CA SER A 393 1.64 -31.64 -3.61
C SER A 393 1.15 -30.75 -4.76
N VAL A 394 1.01 -31.32 -5.95
CA VAL A 394 0.46 -30.64 -7.12
C VAL A 394 -1.04 -30.38 -6.94
N VAL A 395 -1.80 -31.34 -6.42
CA VAL A 395 -3.22 -31.18 -6.14
C VAL A 395 -3.47 -30.15 -5.04
N ALA A 396 -2.72 -30.20 -3.93
CA ALA A 396 -2.85 -29.20 -2.86
C ALA A 396 -2.45 -27.79 -3.35
N GLY A 397 -1.36 -27.67 -4.11
CA GLY A 397 -0.97 -26.41 -4.75
C GLY A 397 -2.02 -25.90 -5.74
N GLY A 398 -2.61 -26.81 -6.52
CA GLY A 398 -3.69 -26.51 -7.46
C GLY A 398 -4.96 -26.02 -6.77
N ILE A 399 -5.39 -26.66 -5.67
CA ILE A 399 -6.56 -26.22 -4.91
C ILE A 399 -6.35 -24.83 -4.31
N ILE A 400 -5.18 -24.59 -3.70
CA ILE A 400 -4.80 -23.28 -3.14
C ILE A 400 -4.77 -22.22 -4.25
N PHE A 401 -4.16 -22.55 -5.39
CA PHE A 401 -4.11 -21.66 -6.55
C PHE A 401 -5.51 -21.31 -7.06
N ILE A 402 -6.37 -22.31 -7.28
CA ILE A 402 -7.74 -22.11 -7.77
C ILE A 402 -8.52 -21.23 -6.79
N THR A 403 -8.50 -21.52 -5.49
CA THR A 403 -9.24 -20.72 -4.50
C THR A 403 -8.74 -19.28 -4.37
N LEU A 404 -7.42 -19.06 -4.39
CA LEU A 404 -6.84 -17.71 -4.33
C LEU A 404 -7.11 -16.92 -5.61
N VAL A 405 -6.92 -17.52 -6.79
CA VAL A 405 -7.15 -16.87 -8.09
C VAL A 405 -8.63 -16.54 -8.28
N SER A 406 -9.54 -17.42 -7.87
CA SER A 406 -10.99 -17.17 -7.92
C SER A 406 -11.37 -15.93 -7.08
N THR A 407 -10.84 -15.84 -5.86
CA THR A 407 -11.09 -14.71 -4.97
C THR A 407 -10.51 -13.40 -5.53
N LEU A 408 -9.33 -13.49 -6.16
CA LEU A 408 -8.67 -12.37 -6.82
C LEU A 408 -9.49 -11.86 -8.00
N MET A 409 -9.97 -12.76 -8.87
CA MET A 409 -10.84 -12.43 -9.99
C MET A 409 -12.10 -11.71 -9.51
N VAL A 410 -12.83 -12.28 -8.53
CA VAL A 410 -14.06 -11.66 -7.99
C VAL A 410 -13.80 -10.28 -7.40
N SER A 411 -12.70 -10.11 -6.67
CA SER A 411 -12.35 -8.83 -6.04
C SER A 411 -12.01 -7.75 -7.08
N CYS A 412 -11.28 -8.11 -8.14
CA CYS A 412 -10.96 -7.18 -9.23
C CYS A 412 -12.20 -6.73 -10.00
N PHE A 413 -13.20 -7.59 -10.20
CA PHE A 413 -14.45 -7.20 -10.87
C PHE A 413 -15.24 -6.13 -10.11
N HIS A 414 -15.15 -6.09 -8.78
CA HIS A 414 -15.81 -5.05 -7.98
C HIS A 414 -15.16 -3.66 -8.08
N LEU A 415 -14.00 -3.56 -8.72
CA LEU A 415 -13.25 -2.31 -8.88
C LEU A 415 -13.57 -1.57 -10.19
N ARG A 416 -14.30 -2.18 -11.12
CA ARG A 416 -14.75 -1.51 -12.34
C ARG A 416 -15.64 -0.32 -12.00
N ARG A 417 -15.30 0.85 -12.56
CA ARG A 417 -16.08 2.09 -12.46
C ARG A 417 -16.33 2.70 -13.84
N PRO A 418 -16.97 1.95 -14.77
CA PRO A 418 -17.29 2.47 -16.11
C PRO A 418 -18.12 3.76 -16.05
N GLU A 419 -18.89 3.97 -14.98
CA GLU A 419 -19.66 5.19 -14.75
C GLU A 419 -18.80 6.46 -14.71
N ILE A 420 -17.59 6.37 -14.16
CA ILE A 420 -16.66 7.51 -14.03
C ILE A 420 -16.08 7.86 -15.39
N GLN A 421 -15.64 6.86 -16.17
CA GLN A 421 -15.11 7.10 -17.51
C GLN A 421 -16.19 7.62 -18.45
N ALA A 422 -17.39 7.05 -18.41
CA ALA A 422 -18.51 7.50 -19.23
C ALA A 422 -18.89 8.96 -18.93
N ALA A 423 -18.94 9.35 -17.65
CA ALA A 423 -19.17 10.74 -17.26
C ALA A 423 -18.03 11.68 -17.73
N ALA A 424 -16.78 11.27 -17.56
CA ALA A 424 -15.62 12.04 -17.98
C ALA A 424 -15.57 12.23 -19.51
N GLN A 425 -15.83 11.18 -20.28
CA GLN A 425 -15.92 11.22 -21.74
C GLN A 425 -17.06 12.12 -22.20
N TRP A 426 -18.23 12.03 -21.55
CA TRP A 426 -19.34 12.91 -21.87
C TRP A 426 -18.97 14.38 -21.65
N LEU A 427 -18.35 14.72 -20.52
CA LEU A 427 -17.88 16.08 -20.24
C LEU A 427 -16.86 16.54 -21.27
N ALA A 428 -15.88 15.71 -21.62
CA ALA A 428 -14.85 16.06 -22.59
C ALA A 428 -15.43 16.39 -23.98
N VAL A 429 -16.49 15.68 -24.41
CA VAL A 429 -17.12 15.85 -25.73
C VAL A 429 -18.16 16.98 -25.75
N ASN A 430 -18.95 17.14 -24.69
CA ASN A 430 -20.16 17.97 -24.70
C ASN A 430 -20.00 19.34 -24.04
N THR A 431 -18.81 19.68 -23.56
CA THR A 431 -18.59 20.96 -22.86
C THR A 431 -17.29 21.63 -23.31
N PRO A 432 -17.20 22.97 -23.28
CA PRO A 432 -15.99 23.70 -23.67
C PRO A 432 -14.75 23.27 -22.90
N THR A 433 -13.57 23.27 -23.54
CA THR A 433 -12.30 22.84 -22.93
C THR A 433 -11.86 23.74 -21.76
N ASP A 434 -12.31 24.98 -21.72
CA ASP A 434 -12.06 25.98 -20.68
C ASP A 434 -13.14 26.01 -19.59
N SER A 435 -14.11 25.09 -19.62
CA SER A 435 -15.15 25.03 -18.60
C SER A 435 -14.64 24.52 -17.26
N VAL A 436 -15.15 25.11 -16.18
CA VAL A 436 -14.81 24.75 -14.81
C VAL A 436 -15.65 23.55 -14.40
N VAL A 437 -15.00 22.47 -13.97
CA VAL A 437 -15.68 21.23 -13.58
C VAL A 437 -15.49 20.98 -12.10
N GLY A 438 -16.57 21.06 -11.35
CA GLY A 438 -16.67 20.56 -9.98
C GLY A 438 -16.96 19.07 -10.00
N VAL A 439 -16.27 18.27 -9.19
CA VAL A 439 -16.47 16.81 -9.15
C VAL A 439 -16.47 16.30 -7.72
N THR A 440 -17.35 15.37 -7.39
CA THR A 440 -17.27 14.63 -6.10
C THR A 440 -16.29 13.46 -6.14
N ASP A 441 -15.77 13.12 -7.33
CA ASP A 441 -14.70 12.16 -7.56
C ASP A 441 -13.66 12.73 -8.54
N ASN A 442 -12.43 12.95 -8.08
CA ASN A 442 -11.37 13.61 -8.87
C ASN A 442 -10.98 12.82 -10.14
N ARG A 443 -11.30 11.52 -10.22
CA ARG A 443 -11.07 10.71 -11.42
C ARG A 443 -11.85 11.21 -12.62
N ILE A 444 -13.04 11.80 -12.41
CA ILE A 444 -13.84 12.37 -13.49
C ILE A 444 -13.07 13.53 -14.15
N GLY A 445 -12.51 14.44 -13.32
CA GLY A 445 -11.70 15.56 -13.79
C GLY A 445 -10.42 15.10 -14.50
N PHE A 446 -9.74 14.12 -13.91
CA PHE A 446 -8.55 13.52 -14.49
C PHE A 446 -8.82 12.95 -15.89
N TYR A 447 -9.82 12.09 -16.05
CA TYR A 447 -10.13 11.46 -17.33
C TYR A 447 -10.72 12.44 -18.37
N CYS A 448 -11.37 13.53 -17.95
CA CYS A 448 -11.84 14.57 -18.87
C CYS A 448 -10.75 15.61 -19.21
N ARG A 449 -9.52 15.43 -18.71
CA ARG A 449 -8.34 16.28 -18.95
C ARG A 449 -8.53 17.73 -18.50
N ARG A 450 -9.24 17.93 -17.39
CA ARG A 450 -9.44 19.25 -16.78
C ARG A 450 -8.90 19.24 -15.36
N ALA A 451 -8.47 20.38 -14.86
CA ALA A 451 -8.16 20.53 -13.44
C ALA A 451 -9.49 20.59 -12.66
N PRO A 452 -9.89 19.51 -11.94
CA PRO A 452 -11.17 19.53 -11.26
C PRO A 452 -11.10 20.41 -10.01
N HIS A 453 -12.23 21.06 -9.71
CA HIS A 453 -12.50 21.50 -8.35
C HIS A 453 -13.09 20.31 -7.59
N PHE A 454 -12.27 19.68 -6.74
CA PHE A 454 -12.70 18.52 -5.97
C PHE A 454 -13.66 18.95 -4.86
N ILE A 455 -14.91 18.53 -4.92
CA ILE A 455 -15.94 18.88 -3.95
C ILE A 455 -15.97 17.78 -2.88
N SER A 456 -15.36 18.10 -1.73
CA SER A 456 -15.41 17.24 -0.54
C SER A 456 -16.80 17.33 0.11
N GLU A 457 -17.25 16.22 0.70
CA GLU A 457 -18.50 16.16 1.46
C GLU A 457 -18.58 17.19 2.60
N TYR A 458 -17.42 17.68 3.06
CA TYR A 458 -17.27 18.59 4.19
C TYR A 458 -17.04 20.05 3.78
N PHE A 459 -16.73 20.35 2.51
CA PHE A 459 -16.30 21.68 2.06
C PHE A 459 -17.07 22.19 0.83
N TYR A 460 -18.37 21.91 0.75
CA TYR A 460 -19.20 22.34 -0.39
C TYR A 460 -19.19 23.86 -0.60
N GLU A 461 -19.35 24.65 0.47
CA GLU A 461 -19.54 26.10 0.35
C GLU A 461 -18.30 26.84 -0.15
N ASP A 462 -17.12 26.57 0.42
CA ASP A 462 -15.89 27.27 0.05
C ASP A 462 -15.47 26.97 -1.39
N ILE A 463 -15.68 25.74 -1.83
CA ILE A 463 -15.30 25.29 -3.17
C ILE A 463 -16.27 25.85 -4.19
N LEU A 464 -17.57 25.85 -3.89
CA LEU A 464 -18.56 26.50 -4.75
C LEU A 464 -18.34 28.01 -4.80
N ARG A 465 -18.03 28.68 -3.69
CA ARG A 465 -17.62 30.10 -3.70
C ARG A 465 -16.43 30.35 -4.61
N SER A 466 -15.39 29.52 -4.53
CA SER A 466 -14.20 29.63 -5.38
C SER A 466 -14.51 29.42 -6.86
N MET A 467 -15.36 28.44 -7.20
CA MET A 467 -15.82 28.22 -8.57
C MET A 467 -16.64 29.41 -9.09
N LEU A 468 -17.57 29.92 -8.27
CA LEU A 468 -18.44 31.04 -8.62
C LEU A 468 -17.68 32.36 -8.76
N SER A 469 -16.61 32.57 -7.99
CA SER A 469 -15.80 33.80 -8.08
C SER A 469 -14.87 33.83 -9.29
N SER A 470 -14.55 32.68 -9.88
CA SER A 470 -13.47 32.57 -10.88
C SER A 470 -13.95 32.57 -12.33
N THR A 471 -15.24 32.36 -12.61
CA THR A 471 -15.74 32.21 -13.98
C THR A 471 -17.20 32.62 -14.14
N GLN A 472 -17.61 32.86 -15.40
CA GLN A 472 -19.02 32.98 -15.76
C GLN A 472 -19.74 31.66 -15.44
N LEU A 473 -20.78 31.74 -14.61
CA LEU A 473 -21.63 30.63 -14.17
C LEU A 473 -22.02 29.65 -15.29
N ASP A 474 -22.31 30.17 -16.49
CA ASP A 474 -22.73 29.38 -17.65
C ASP A 474 -21.64 28.42 -18.20
N ARG A 475 -20.43 28.50 -17.67
CA ARG A 475 -19.29 27.63 -17.97
C ARG A 475 -18.94 26.69 -16.82
N CYS A 476 -19.75 26.65 -15.76
CA CYS A 476 -19.55 25.75 -14.62
C CYS A 476 -20.39 24.48 -14.77
N TYR A 477 -19.72 23.34 -14.71
CA TYR A 477 -20.34 22.02 -14.69
C TYR A 477 -20.03 21.32 -13.37
N LEU A 478 -20.96 20.51 -12.90
CA LEU A 478 -20.83 19.74 -11.68
C LEU A 478 -21.11 18.27 -11.98
N ALA A 479 -20.17 17.39 -11.64
CA ALA A 479 -20.35 15.94 -11.71
C ALA A 479 -20.49 15.37 -10.30
N VAL A 480 -21.69 14.90 -9.98
CA VAL A 480 -22.03 14.32 -8.69
C VAL A 480 -22.12 12.81 -8.83
N TYR A 481 -21.10 12.11 -8.35
CA TYR A 481 -21.08 10.66 -8.19
C TYR A 481 -21.69 10.26 -6.84
N PHE A 482 -22.61 9.30 -6.83
CA PHE A 482 -23.23 8.76 -5.62
C PHE A 482 -23.64 7.28 -5.74
N ASP A 483 -23.86 6.63 -4.59
CA ASP A 483 -24.51 5.32 -4.53
C ASP A 483 -26.03 5.49 -4.60
N LYS A 484 -26.70 4.69 -5.43
CA LYS A 484 -28.17 4.70 -5.53
C LYS A 484 -28.88 4.35 -4.22
N LYS A 485 -28.18 3.73 -3.26
CA LYS A 485 -28.69 3.47 -1.91
C LYS A 485 -28.60 4.68 -0.97
N GLU A 486 -27.75 5.66 -1.27
CA GLU A 486 -27.50 6.86 -0.46
C GLU A 486 -27.85 8.22 -1.15
N PRO A 487 -28.80 8.31 -2.12
CA PRO A 487 -28.86 9.43 -3.06
C PRO A 487 -29.39 10.74 -2.47
N LYS A 488 -29.97 10.72 -1.26
CA LYS A 488 -30.78 11.85 -0.78
C LYS A 488 -29.96 13.00 -0.19
N GLU A 489 -28.83 12.73 0.44
CA GLU A 489 -28.16 13.77 1.22
C GLU A 489 -27.29 14.70 0.36
N ILE A 490 -26.50 14.15 -0.57
CA ILE A 490 -25.61 14.94 -1.43
C ILE A 490 -26.42 15.83 -2.38
N HIS A 491 -27.46 15.28 -3.01
CA HIS A 491 -28.32 16.03 -3.92
C HIS A 491 -29.07 17.13 -3.16
N GLN A 492 -29.60 16.83 -1.97
CA GLN A 492 -30.26 17.83 -1.14
C GLN A 492 -29.29 18.95 -0.72
N ARG A 493 -28.06 18.61 -0.30
CA ARG A 493 -27.03 19.60 0.03
C ARG A 493 -26.70 20.48 -1.16
N LEU A 494 -26.55 19.90 -2.36
CA LEU A 494 -26.35 20.67 -3.58
C LEU A 494 -27.50 21.67 -3.83
N MET A 495 -28.75 21.23 -3.68
CA MET A 495 -29.92 22.09 -3.85
C MET A 495 -30.00 23.20 -2.80
N ASN A 496 -29.63 22.90 -1.55
CA ASN A 496 -29.56 23.90 -0.48
C ASN A 496 -28.50 24.97 -0.80
N VAL A 497 -27.33 24.54 -1.31
CA VAL A 497 -26.25 25.45 -1.68
C VAL A 497 -26.62 26.27 -2.92
N ALA A 498 -27.26 25.66 -3.92
CA ALA A 498 -27.80 26.36 -5.09
C ALA A 498 -28.74 27.51 -4.70
N THR A 499 -29.62 27.23 -3.74
CA THR A 499 -30.53 28.23 -3.17
C THR A 499 -29.76 29.37 -2.51
N LEU A 500 -28.74 29.05 -1.70
CA LEU A 500 -27.93 30.03 -0.98
C LEU A 500 -27.19 30.99 -1.93
N PHE A 501 -26.66 30.49 -3.06
CA PHE A 501 -25.86 31.27 -4.00
C PHE A 501 -26.63 31.75 -5.24
N LYS A 502 -27.95 31.60 -5.26
CA LYS A 502 -28.84 32.07 -6.34
C LYS A 502 -28.45 31.55 -7.73
N PHE A 503 -28.13 30.26 -7.82
CA PHE A 503 -27.94 29.58 -9.10
C PHE A 503 -28.90 28.40 -9.24
N GLU A 504 -29.16 27.98 -10.48
CA GLU A 504 -29.99 26.81 -10.80
C GLU A 504 -29.09 25.67 -11.35
N PRO A 505 -28.99 24.52 -10.65
CA PRO A 505 -28.31 23.35 -11.17
C PRO A 505 -29.24 22.61 -12.15
N VAL A 506 -29.00 22.77 -13.45
CA VAL A 506 -29.77 22.10 -14.49
C VAL A 506 -29.14 20.76 -14.81
N LEU A 507 -29.82 19.65 -14.53
CA LEU A 507 -29.37 18.31 -14.92
C LEU A 507 -29.28 18.21 -16.44
N VAL A 508 -28.07 18.01 -16.97
CA VAL A 508 -27.82 17.89 -18.42
C VAL A 508 -27.63 16.44 -18.86
N LYS A 509 -27.17 15.57 -17.96
CA LYS A 509 -27.00 14.15 -18.23
C LYS A 509 -27.00 13.37 -16.93
N SER A 510 -27.63 12.19 -16.96
CA SER A 510 -27.41 11.16 -15.96
C SER A 510 -26.73 9.96 -16.61
N VAL A 511 -25.66 9.47 -15.98
CA VAL A 511 -24.91 8.29 -16.38
C VAL A 511 -25.26 7.20 -15.37
N ASP A 512 -26.15 6.31 -15.80
CA ASP A 512 -26.82 5.39 -14.90
C ASP A 512 -26.28 3.96 -14.94
N PHE A 513 -25.98 3.40 -13.77
CA PHE A 513 -25.50 2.02 -13.59
C PHE A 513 -26.28 1.31 -12.47
N PRO A 514 -26.26 -0.05 -12.39
CA PRO A 514 -27.14 -0.79 -11.48
C PRO A 514 -27.06 -0.38 -10.00
N LYS A 515 -25.90 0.08 -9.52
CA LYS A 515 -25.69 0.48 -8.12
C LYS A 515 -25.20 1.92 -7.94
N LYS A 516 -24.68 2.52 -9.02
CA LYS A 516 -23.98 3.81 -8.98
C LYS A 516 -24.55 4.71 -10.06
N GLN A 517 -24.49 6.00 -9.84
CA GLN A 517 -24.98 7.01 -10.77
C GLN A 517 -24.06 8.22 -10.73
N VAL A 518 -23.83 8.83 -11.89
CA VAL A 518 -23.19 10.14 -11.99
C VAL A 518 -24.16 11.09 -12.66
N ASP A 519 -24.57 12.11 -11.93
CA ASP A 519 -25.38 13.18 -12.47
C ASP A 519 -24.51 14.38 -12.81
N LEU A 520 -24.70 14.90 -14.01
CA LEU A 520 -23.98 16.03 -14.56
C LEU A 520 -24.94 17.22 -14.60
N TYR A 521 -24.60 18.28 -13.87
CA TYR A 521 -25.36 19.52 -13.81
C TYR A 521 -24.59 20.64 -14.51
N LYS A 522 -25.30 21.49 -15.24
CA LYS A 522 -24.82 22.79 -15.68
C LYS A 522 -25.37 23.85 -14.74
N LEU A 523 -24.52 24.69 -14.17
CA LEU A 523 -24.96 25.79 -13.33
C LEU A 523 -25.42 26.96 -14.21
N ARG A 524 -26.58 27.53 -13.90
CA ARG A 524 -27.09 28.74 -14.57
C ARG A 524 -27.30 29.83 -13.53
N SER A 525 -26.98 31.07 -13.88
CA SER A 525 -27.42 32.20 -13.07
C SER A 525 -28.94 32.25 -13.05
N LEU A 526 -29.53 32.45 -11.88
CA LEU A 526 -30.94 32.82 -11.84
C LEU A 526 -31.08 34.20 -12.49
N PRO A 527 -32.12 34.42 -13.32
CA PRO A 527 -32.42 35.76 -13.80
C PRO A 527 -32.54 36.70 -12.59
N PRO A 528 -32.09 37.96 -12.70
CA PRO A 528 -32.30 38.93 -11.64
C PRO A 528 -33.78 38.91 -11.29
N ALA A 529 -34.10 38.75 -10.00
CA ALA A 529 -35.48 38.74 -9.54
C ALA A 529 -36.17 39.96 -10.16
N ALA A 530 -37.29 39.74 -10.85
CA ALA A 530 -38.04 40.84 -11.44
C ALA A 530 -38.22 41.89 -10.33
N PRO A 531 -37.88 43.17 -10.61
CA PRO A 531 -37.94 44.20 -9.58
C PRO A 531 -39.32 44.12 -8.96
N ALA A 532 -39.37 43.89 -7.63
CA ALA A 532 -40.62 43.71 -6.93
C ALA A 532 -41.53 44.85 -7.36
N THR A 533 -42.60 44.53 -8.08
CA THR A 533 -43.59 45.52 -8.49
C THR A 533 -44.08 46.12 -7.18
N GLN A 534 -43.65 47.35 -6.90
CA GLN A 534 -44.18 48.13 -5.78
C GLN A 534 -45.68 48.23 -6.07
N SER A 535 -46.47 47.40 -5.39
CA SER A 535 -47.93 47.53 -5.40
C SER A 535 -48.21 48.92 -4.85
N ARG A 536 -48.69 49.80 -5.73
CA ARG A 536 -49.13 51.15 -5.37
C ARG A 536 -50.27 51.10 -4.38
#